data_AF-I8X1K6-F1
#
_entry.id   AF-I8X1K6-F1
#
_cell.length_a   1.000
_cell.length_b   1.000
_cell.length_c   1.000
_cell.angle_alpha   90.00
_cell.angle_beta   90.00
_cell.angle_gamma   90.00
#
_symmetry.space_group_name_H-M   'P 1'
#
loop_
_entity.id
_entity.type
_entity.pdbx_description
1 polymer ?
#
loop_
_entity_poly.entity_id
_entity_poly.type
_entity_poly.pdbx_seq_one_letter_code
_entity_poly.pdbx_strand_id
1 'polypeptide(L)'
;MFPIDIDFSRLREVFTYNPEAPMIFSSGIFLWLFAAFMVVYVLLRHKYTARILFVTLFSYYFYYKSSGTYFFLLAIVTVGDFVFARLMDRTDNKYGRKAWVMLSLSLNLGLLCYFKYTNFLGGVIASLMGGQFTALDIFLPVGISFFTFQSLSYTIDVYRRDIKPLTNLLDYAFYVSFFPQLVAGPIVRARDFIPQIRKPLYVSQEMFGRGIFLIVAGLFKKAVISDYISINFVERILITLRFIQV
;
A
#
# COMPACT_ATOMS: atom_id res chain seq x y z
N MET A 1 27.29 26.73 17.62
CA MET A 1 26.36 26.82 16.48
C MET A 1 26.68 25.63 15.59
N PHE A 2 25.92 24.54 15.68
CA PHE A 2 26.13 23.36 14.83
C PHE A 2 25.86 23.79 13.39
N PRO A 3 26.84 23.71 12.46
CA PRO A 3 26.56 23.98 11.06
C PRO A 3 25.66 22.85 10.57
N ILE A 4 24.40 23.18 10.30
CA ILE A 4 23.49 22.28 9.59
C ILE A 4 23.91 22.43 8.12
N ASP A 5 24.93 21.68 7.71
CA ASP A 5 25.24 21.50 6.29
C ASP A 5 24.09 20.68 5.68
N ILE A 6 23.09 21.41 5.15
CA ILE A 6 22.01 20.80 4.39
C ILE A 6 22.59 20.35 3.06
N ASP A 7 23.00 19.09 3.01
CA ASP A 7 23.51 18.46 1.80
C ASP A 7 22.38 18.33 0.76
N PHE A 8 22.37 19.24 -0.22
CA PHE A 8 21.38 19.28 -1.30
C PHE A 8 21.37 18.01 -2.17
N SER A 9 22.45 17.21 -2.14
CA SER A 9 22.48 15.91 -2.83
C SER A 9 21.50 14.92 -2.20
N ARG A 10 21.39 14.88 -0.86
CA ARG A 10 20.41 14.06 -0.14
C ARG A 10 18.97 14.50 -0.37
N LEU A 11 18.73 15.80 -0.58
CA LEU A 11 17.40 16.29 -0.99
C LEU A 11 17.02 15.78 -2.38
N ARG A 12 17.97 15.69 -3.31
CA ARG A 12 17.72 15.11 -4.64
C ARG A 12 17.38 13.62 -4.54
N GLU A 13 18.07 12.87 -3.69
CA GLU A 13 17.75 11.47 -3.38
C GLU A 13 16.36 11.29 -2.78
N VAL A 14 15.83 12.26 -2.04
CA VAL A 14 14.44 12.23 -1.54
C VAL A 14 13.46 12.28 -2.70
N PHE A 15 13.70 13.05 -3.76
CA PHE A 15 12.77 13.16 -4.88
C PHE A 15 12.98 12.13 -6.02
N THR A 16 14.19 11.59 -6.19
CA THR A 16 14.49 10.65 -7.28
C THR A 16 14.15 9.21 -6.91
N TYR A 17 13.36 8.50 -7.71
CA TYR A 17 13.15 7.06 -7.54
C TYR A 17 14.47 6.29 -7.74
N ASN A 18 14.83 5.43 -6.78
CA ASN A 18 15.97 4.53 -6.89
C ASN A 18 15.47 3.07 -6.79
N PRO A 19 15.55 2.26 -7.86
CA PRO A 19 15.13 0.86 -7.86
C PRO A 19 15.90 -0.01 -6.85
N GLU A 20 17.15 0.36 -6.53
CA GLU A 20 18.04 -0.44 -5.66
C GLU A 20 17.82 -0.17 -4.17
N ALA A 21 17.13 0.91 -3.82
CA ALA A 21 16.88 1.33 -2.45
C ALA A 21 15.42 1.79 -2.25
N PRO A 22 14.43 0.87 -2.30
CA PRO A 22 13.04 1.20 -2.03
C PRO A 22 12.91 1.78 -0.63
N MET A 23 12.06 2.80 -0.46
CA MET A 23 11.88 3.44 0.84
C MET A 23 11.27 2.45 1.85
N ILE A 24 12.06 2.06 2.87
CA ILE A 24 11.65 1.15 3.94
C ILE A 24 11.19 1.96 5.16
N PHE A 25 10.13 1.50 5.83
CA PHE A 25 9.57 2.13 7.03
C PHE A 25 10.53 2.21 8.22
N SER A 26 11.51 1.32 8.30
CA SER A 26 12.54 1.32 9.36
C SER A 26 13.71 2.26 9.06
N SER A 27 13.74 2.91 7.90
CA SER A 27 14.84 3.82 7.53
C SER A 27 14.76 5.14 8.30
N GLY A 28 15.92 5.71 8.65
CA GLY A 28 15.99 7.02 9.31
C GLY A 28 15.37 8.15 8.47
N ILE A 29 15.55 8.09 7.14
CA ILE A 29 14.93 9.04 6.19
C ILE A 29 13.40 9.00 6.27
N PHE A 30 12.82 7.80 6.34
CA PHE A 30 11.37 7.67 6.50
C PHE A 30 10.88 8.28 7.81
N LEU A 31 11.58 8.08 8.93
CA LEU A 31 11.19 8.65 10.23
C LEU A 31 11.20 10.19 10.21
N TRP A 32 12.22 10.80 9.61
CA TRP A 32 12.27 12.27 9.45
C TRP A 32 11.16 12.79 8.54
N LEU A 33 10.94 12.12 7.40
CA LEU A 33 9.86 12.45 6.49
C LEU A 33 8.48 12.29 7.16
N PHE A 34 8.30 11.23 7.95
CA PHE A 34 7.09 10.96 8.70
C PHE A 34 6.85 12.01 9.80
N ALA A 35 7.91 12.45 10.49
CA ALA A 35 7.81 13.56 11.44
C ALA A 35 7.37 14.86 10.76
N ALA A 36 7.96 15.20 9.62
CA ALA A 36 7.54 16.36 8.82
C ALA A 36 6.08 16.23 8.33
N PHE A 37 5.70 15.04 7.87
CA PHE A 37 4.32 14.71 7.50
C PHE A 37 3.36 14.94 8.66
N MET A 38 3.69 14.49 9.87
CA MET A 38 2.86 14.67 11.06
C MET A 38 2.66 16.15 11.42
N VAL A 39 3.70 16.97 11.30
CA VAL A 39 3.59 18.42 11.53
C VAL A 39 2.60 19.05 10.56
N VAL A 40 2.75 18.80 9.25
CA VAL A 40 1.84 19.34 8.23
C VAL A 40 0.42 18.79 8.40
N TYR A 41 0.28 17.51 8.74
CA TYR A 41 -1.01 16.88 8.99
C TYR A 41 -1.76 17.55 10.15
N VAL A 42 -1.07 17.87 11.25
CA VAL A 42 -1.66 18.59 12.40
C VAL A 42 -2.00 20.04 12.04
N LEU A 43 -1.17 20.73 11.25
CA LEU A 43 -1.47 22.09 10.78
C LEU A 43 -2.73 22.14 9.90
N LEU A 44 -3.00 21.07 9.13
CA LEU A 44 -4.19 20.95 8.28
C LEU A 44 -5.43 20.42 9.01
N ARG A 45 -5.40 20.25 10.34
CA ARG A 45 -6.49 19.61 11.12
C ARG A 45 -7.88 20.22 10.93
N HIS A 46 -7.96 21.52 10.64
CA HIS A 46 -9.23 22.25 10.49
C HIS A 46 -9.71 22.32 9.03
N LYS A 47 -8.91 21.89 8.05
CA LYS A 47 -9.23 21.96 6.62
C LYS A 47 -9.39 20.55 6.04
N TYR A 48 -10.60 20.01 6.06
CA TYR A 48 -10.91 18.64 5.61
C TYR A 48 -10.32 18.31 4.23
N THR A 49 -10.65 19.08 3.20
CA THR A 49 -10.21 18.82 1.82
C THR A 49 -8.70 18.89 1.67
N ALA A 50 -8.06 19.90 2.27
CA ALA A 50 -6.61 20.05 2.22
C ALA A 50 -5.90 18.89 2.94
N ARG A 51 -6.44 18.45 4.08
CA ARG A 51 -5.90 17.31 4.84
C ARG A 51 -5.96 16.02 4.04
N ILE A 52 -7.11 15.69 3.44
CA ILE A 52 -7.22 14.46 2.64
C ILE A 52 -6.34 14.54 1.41
N LEU A 53 -6.36 15.67 0.70
CA LEU A 53 -5.50 15.86 -0.47
C LEU A 53 -4.02 15.69 -0.11
N PHE A 54 -3.57 16.30 0.99
CA PHE A 54 -2.21 16.17 1.47
C PHE A 54 -1.82 14.71 1.76
N VAL A 55 -2.66 13.96 2.48
CA VAL A 55 -2.36 12.56 2.79
C VAL A 55 -2.41 11.67 1.54
N THR A 56 -3.36 11.89 0.63
CA THR A 56 -3.41 11.17 -0.65
C THR A 56 -2.17 11.45 -1.47
N LEU A 57 -1.76 12.72 -1.63
CA LEU A 57 -0.54 13.08 -2.36
C LEU A 57 0.72 12.49 -1.72
N PHE A 58 0.83 12.57 -0.39
CA PHE A 58 1.94 11.95 0.32
C PHE A 58 1.96 10.43 0.14
N SER A 59 0.80 9.79 0.12
CA SER A 59 0.68 8.36 -0.10
C SER A 59 1.10 7.94 -1.51
N TYR A 60 0.69 8.72 -2.52
CA TYR A 60 1.12 8.51 -3.91
C TYR A 60 2.62 8.74 -4.08
N TYR A 61 3.16 9.77 -3.43
CA TYR A 61 4.61 10.01 -3.39
C TYR A 61 5.36 8.84 -2.75
N PHE A 62 4.88 8.35 -1.61
CA PHE A 62 5.47 7.18 -0.95
C PHE A 62 5.43 5.95 -1.86
N TYR A 63 4.30 5.70 -2.51
CA TYR A 63 4.16 4.62 -3.48
C TYR A 63 5.12 4.77 -4.66
N TYR A 64 5.27 5.98 -5.22
CA TYR A 64 6.24 6.25 -6.28
C TYR A 64 7.68 5.96 -5.83
N LYS A 65 8.03 6.29 -4.59
CA LYS A 65 9.36 6.00 -4.03
C LYS A 65 9.60 4.52 -3.76
N SER A 66 8.57 3.75 -3.44
CA SER A 66 8.69 2.30 -3.18
C SER A 66 8.55 1.44 -4.44
N SER A 67 7.72 1.85 -5.41
CA SER A 67 7.31 1.04 -6.56
C SER A 67 7.46 1.76 -7.90
N GLY A 68 8.16 2.89 -7.98
CA GLY A 68 8.42 3.61 -9.23
C GLY A 68 7.14 4.02 -9.97
N THR A 69 7.09 3.79 -11.28
CA THR A 69 5.97 4.21 -12.16
C THR A 69 4.67 3.44 -11.92
N TYR A 70 4.68 2.37 -11.13
CA TYR A 70 3.47 1.59 -10.84
C TYR A 70 2.43 2.35 -10.00
N PHE A 71 2.72 3.57 -9.53
CA PHE A 71 1.69 4.44 -8.93
C PHE A 71 0.59 4.79 -9.94
N PHE A 72 0.89 4.81 -11.24
CA PHE A 72 -0.14 4.95 -12.29
C PHE A 72 -1.11 3.78 -12.27
N LEU A 73 -0.62 2.56 -12.02
CA LEU A 73 -1.48 1.38 -11.89
C LEU A 73 -2.45 1.54 -10.71
N LEU A 74 -1.94 1.99 -9.55
CA LEU A 74 -2.76 2.31 -8.39
C LEU A 74 -3.82 3.36 -8.73
N ALA A 75 -3.45 4.41 -9.47
CA ALA A 75 -4.37 5.46 -9.91
C ALA A 75 -5.47 4.91 -10.84
N ILE A 76 -5.11 4.08 -11.81
CA ILE A 76 -6.05 3.46 -12.77
C ILE A 76 -7.04 2.56 -12.03
N VAL A 77 -6.57 1.69 -11.12
CA VAL A 77 -7.43 0.83 -10.30
C VAL A 77 -8.37 1.69 -9.44
N THR A 78 -7.84 2.72 -8.79
CA THR A 78 -8.63 3.64 -7.96
C THR A 78 -9.73 4.34 -8.76
N VAL A 79 -9.41 4.89 -9.93
CA VAL A 79 -10.42 5.57 -10.76
C VAL A 79 -11.41 4.56 -11.35
N GLY A 80 -10.93 3.42 -11.83
CA GLY A 80 -11.74 2.36 -12.43
C GLY A 80 -12.77 1.82 -11.46
N ASP A 81 -12.34 1.38 -10.27
CA ASP A 81 -13.25 0.81 -9.27
C ASP A 81 -14.19 1.84 -8.65
N PHE A 82 -13.77 3.10 -8.53
CA PHE A 82 -14.67 4.20 -8.18
C PHE A 82 -15.80 4.35 -9.21
N VAL A 83 -15.46 4.34 -10.49
CA VAL A 83 -16.43 4.45 -11.59
C VAL A 83 -17.34 3.23 -11.64
N PHE A 84 -16.78 2.01 -11.57
CA PHE A 84 -17.57 0.77 -11.56
C PHE A 84 -18.53 0.70 -10.39
N ALA A 85 -18.12 1.12 -9.19
CA ALA A 85 -19.00 1.17 -8.03
C ALA A 85 -20.19 2.12 -8.23
N ARG A 86 -19.97 3.29 -8.84
CA ARG A 86 -21.07 4.25 -9.12
C ARG A 86 -21.97 3.80 -10.28
N LEU A 87 -21.41 3.22 -11.33
CA LEU A 87 -22.19 2.68 -12.45
C LEU A 87 -23.04 1.50 -12.00
N MET A 88 -22.49 0.64 -11.15
CA MET A 88 -23.21 -0.46 -10.53
C MET A 88 -24.39 0.03 -9.69
N ASP A 89 -24.21 1.10 -8.90
CA ASP A 89 -25.29 1.64 -8.06
C ASP A 89 -26.42 2.27 -8.89
N ARG A 90 -26.09 2.91 -10.02
CA ARG A 90 -27.07 3.45 -10.98
C ARG A 90 -27.79 2.39 -11.81
N THR A 91 -27.31 1.15 -11.82
CA THR A 91 -27.88 0.08 -12.62
C THR A 91 -28.93 -0.68 -11.79
N ASP A 92 -30.20 -0.59 -12.17
CA ASP A 92 -31.28 -1.33 -11.51
C ASP A 92 -31.32 -2.81 -11.91
N ASN A 93 -30.89 -3.12 -13.14
CA ASN A 93 -30.86 -4.49 -13.64
C ASN A 93 -29.85 -5.36 -12.88
N LYS A 94 -30.32 -6.46 -12.28
CA LYS A 94 -29.51 -7.45 -11.58
C LYS A 94 -28.35 -7.98 -12.43
N TYR A 95 -28.58 -8.22 -13.72
CA TYR A 95 -27.53 -8.72 -14.62
C TYR A 95 -26.46 -7.67 -14.90
N GLY A 96 -26.85 -6.42 -15.12
CA GLY A 96 -25.91 -5.31 -15.33
C GLY A 96 -25.06 -5.03 -14.09
N ARG A 97 -25.65 -5.07 -12.89
CA ARG A 97 -24.90 -4.99 -11.63
C ARG A 97 -23.85 -6.10 -11.50
N LYS A 98 -24.26 -7.34 -11.79
CA LYS A 98 -23.35 -8.50 -11.76
C LYS A 98 -22.21 -8.33 -12.77
N ALA A 99 -22.48 -7.81 -13.96
CA ALA A 99 -21.46 -7.53 -14.97
C ALA A 99 -20.41 -6.52 -14.48
N TRP A 100 -20.84 -5.40 -13.86
CA TRP A 100 -19.91 -4.40 -13.32
C TRP A 100 -18.99 -4.95 -12.23
N VAL A 101 -19.52 -5.77 -11.33
CA VAL A 101 -18.71 -6.44 -10.31
C VAL A 101 -17.78 -7.44 -10.92
N MET A 102 -18.26 -8.28 -11.84
CA MET A 102 -17.40 -9.24 -12.53
C MET A 102 -16.27 -8.54 -13.27
N LEU A 103 -16.52 -7.38 -13.88
CA LEU A 103 -15.50 -6.58 -14.55
C LEU A 103 -14.45 -6.05 -13.55
N SER A 104 -14.89 -5.43 -12.44
CA SER A 104 -14.01 -4.97 -11.37
C SER A 104 -13.17 -6.12 -10.78
N LEU A 105 -13.81 -7.26 -10.50
CA LEU A 105 -13.14 -8.46 -9.97
C LEU A 105 -12.11 -9.00 -10.97
N SER A 106 -12.47 -9.08 -12.25
CA SER A 106 -11.59 -9.59 -13.30
C SER A 106 -10.37 -8.70 -13.47
N LEU A 107 -10.54 -7.38 -13.42
CA LEU A 107 -9.42 -6.43 -13.49
C LEU A 107 -8.51 -6.54 -12.26
N ASN A 108 -9.06 -6.50 -11.06
CA ASN A 108 -8.31 -6.58 -9.81
C ASN A 108 -7.57 -7.92 -9.65
N LEU A 109 -8.27 -9.03 -9.83
CA LEU A 109 -7.66 -10.36 -9.76
C LEU A 109 -6.72 -10.62 -10.94
N GLY A 110 -7.02 -10.11 -12.12
CA GLY A 110 -6.14 -10.19 -13.29
C GLY A 110 -4.80 -9.51 -13.04
N LEU A 111 -4.81 -8.30 -12.46
CA LEU A 111 -3.58 -7.61 -12.05
C LEU A 111 -2.81 -8.41 -11.00
N LEU A 112 -3.50 -8.93 -9.98
CA LEU A 112 -2.86 -9.74 -8.95
C LEU A 112 -2.24 -11.02 -9.52
N CYS A 113 -2.97 -11.73 -10.40
CA CYS A 113 -2.47 -12.91 -11.11
C CYS A 113 -1.25 -12.56 -11.96
N TYR A 114 -1.31 -11.49 -12.74
CA TYR A 114 -0.22 -11.08 -13.62
C TYR A 114 1.06 -10.75 -12.85
N PHE A 115 0.98 -9.91 -11.80
CA PHE A 115 2.17 -9.47 -11.09
C PHE A 115 2.71 -10.50 -10.10
N LYS A 116 1.82 -11.26 -9.44
CA LYS A 116 2.22 -12.13 -8.33
C LYS A 116 2.36 -13.59 -8.73
N TYR A 117 1.54 -14.07 -9.66
CA TYR A 117 1.41 -15.50 -9.94
C TYR A 117 1.93 -15.92 -11.32
N THR A 118 2.20 -15.00 -12.26
CA THR A 118 2.71 -15.35 -13.60
C THR A 118 3.94 -16.26 -13.55
N ASN A 119 4.98 -15.89 -12.80
CA ASN A 119 6.19 -16.69 -12.73
C ASN A 119 5.99 -18.05 -12.05
N PHE A 120 5.14 -18.10 -11.03
CA PHE A 120 4.80 -19.35 -10.35
C PHE A 120 4.00 -20.29 -11.27
N LEU A 121 2.95 -19.78 -11.91
CA LEU A 121 2.09 -20.54 -12.81
C LEU A 121 2.86 -21.00 -14.06
N GLY A 122 3.73 -20.15 -14.61
CA GLY A 122 4.62 -20.50 -15.72
C GLY A 122 5.57 -21.64 -15.35
N GLY A 123 6.17 -21.60 -14.16
CA GLY A 123 7.00 -22.68 -13.64
C GLY A 123 6.24 -24.00 -13.48
N VAL A 124 5.03 -23.96 -12.91
CA VAL A 124 4.18 -25.15 -12.75
C VAL A 124 3.80 -25.75 -14.11
N ILE A 125 3.33 -24.93 -15.04
CA ILE A 125 2.92 -25.40 -16.38
C ILE A 125 4.12 -26.01 -17.12
N ALA A 126 5.28 -25.34 -17.11
CA ALA A 126 6.47 -25.88 -17.76
C ALA A 126 6.91 -27.22 -17.14
N SER A 127 6.88 -27.33 -15.80
CA SER A 127 7.22 -28.59 -15.12
C SER A 127 6.27 -29.73 -15.49
N LEU A 128 4.97 -29.46 -15.66
CA LEU A 128 3.97 -30.44 -16.08
C LEU A 128 4.13 -30.82 -17.56
N MET A 129 4.57 -29.89 -18.40
CA MET A 129 4.79 -30.11 -19.84
C MET A 129 6.20 -30.63 -20.17
N GLY A 130 7.04 -30.89 -19.15
CA GLY A 130 8.43 -31.34 -19.34
C GLY A 130 9.36 -30.28 -19.92
N GLY A 131 8.96 -29.00 -19.90
CA GLY A 131 9.75 -27.87 -20.38
C GLY A 131 10.47 -27.12 -19.26
N GLN A 132 11.36 -26.20 -19.65
CA GLN A 132 11.98 -25.25 -18.73
C GLN A 132 11.32 -23.88 -18.87
N PHE A 133 10.89 -23.29 -17.75
CA PHE A 133 10.36 -21.93 -17.73
C PHE A 133 11.48 -20.96 -17.34
N THR A 134 11.73 -19.97 -18.18
CA THR A 134 12.55 -18.83 -17.80
C THR A 134 11.66 -17.80 -17.13
N ALA A 135 11.96 -17.48 -15.87
CA ALA A 135 11.21 -16.47 -15.13
C ALA A 135 11.27 -15.12 -15.85
N LEU A 136 10.11 -14.48 -15.99
CA LEU A 136 10.02 -13.13 -16.53
C LEU A 136 10.45 -12.13 -15.47
N ASP A 137 11.19 -11.11 -15.89
CA ASP A 137 11.57 -9.99 -15.02
C ASP A 137 10.37 -9.03 -14.82
N ILE A 138 9.44 -9.48 -13.99
CA ILE A 138 8.23 -8.73 -13.64
C ILE A 138 8.50 -8.03 -12.31
N PHE A 139 8.57 -6.70 -12.36
CA PHE A 139 8.65 -5.89 -11.14
C PHE A 139 7.34 -6.02 -10.34
N LEU A 140 7.44 -6.44 -9.09
CA LEU A 140 6.30 -6.62 -8.19
C LEU A 140 6.04 -5.31 -7.41
N PRO A 141 4.90 -4.61 -7.64
CA PRO A 141 4.63 -3.39 -6.91
C PRO A 141 4.36 -3.68 -5.43
N VAL A 142 4.99 -2.90 -4.56
CA VAL A 142 4.78 -2.99 -3.12
C VAL A 142 3.31 -2.70 -2.82
N GLY A 143 2.68 -3.57 -2.03
CA GLY A 143 1.31 -3.39 -1.60
C GLY A 143 0.23 -3.81 -2.60
N ILE A 144 0.59 -4.41 -3.75
CA ILE A 144 -0.40 -4.83 -4.76
C ILE A 144 -1.52 -5.69 -4.20
N SER A 145 -1.18 -6.67 -3.37
CA SER A 145 -2.21 -7.49 -2.72
C SER A 145 -3.14 -6.66 -1.83
N PHE A 146 -2.62 -5.70 -1.05
CA PHE A 146 -3.41 -4.92 -0.11
C PHE A 146 -4.40 -4.00 -0.80
N PHE A 147 -3.96 -3.17 -1.74
CA PHE A 147 -4.87 -2.26 -2.43
C PHE A 147 -5.87 -3.01 -3.31
N THR A 148 -5.47 -4.14 -3.92
CA THR A 148 -6.38 -5.00 -4.70
C THR A 148 -7.47 -5.58 -3.80
N PHE A 149 -7.12 -6.15 -2.63
CA PHE A 149 -8.13 -6.70 -1.71
C PHE A 149 -9.02 -5.62 -1.07
N GLN A 150 -8.47 -4.45 -0.77
CA GLN A 150 -9.26 -3.31 -0.30
C GLN A 150 -10.26 -2.83 -1.36
N SER A 151 -9.83 -2.79 -2.63
CA SER A 151 -10.68 -2.41 -3.75
C SER A 151 -11.79 -3.43 -4.00
N LEU A 152 -11.44 -4.73 -4.04
CA LEU A 152 -12.38 -5.85 -4.13
C LEU A 152 -13.39 -5.83 -2.98
N SER A 153 -12.94 -5.64 -1.75
CA SER A 153 -13.84 -5.56 -0.59
C SER A 153 -14.83 -4.42 -0.74
N TYR A 154 -14.40 -3.26 -1.25
CA TYR A 154 -15.27 -2.12 -1.48
C TYR A 154 -16.31 -2.40 -2.58
N THR A 155 -15.90 -2.91 -3.74
CA THR A 155 -16.82 -3.18 -4.86
C THR A 155 -17.81 -4.29 -4.53
N ILE A 156 -17.39 -5.32 -3.80
CA ILE A 156 -18.28 -6.37 -3.29
C ILE A 156 -19.27 -5.82 -2.26
N ASP A 157 -18.82 -4.97 -1.32
CA ASP A 157 -19.70 -4.36 -0.31
C ASP A 157 -20.77 -3.47 -0.99
N VAL A 158 -20.41 -2.70 -2.02
CA VAL A 158 -21.37 -1.90 -2.80
C VAL A 158 -22.35 -2.80 -3.59
N TYR A 159 -21.86 -3.89 -4.18
CA TYR A 159 -22.71 -4.85 -4.88
C TYR A 159 -23.79 -5.46 -3.98
N ARG A 160 -23.38 -5.87 -2.78
CA ARG A 160 -24.24 -6.43 -1.73
C ARG A 160 -25.18 -5.40 -1.11
N ARG A 161 -24.99 -4.12 -1.41
CA ARG A 161 -25.69 -2.97 -0.81
C ARG A 161 -25.41 -2.84 0.69
N ASP A 162 -24.28 -3.37 1.17
CA ASP A 162 -23.83 -3.18 2.55
C ASP A 162 -23.40 -1.73 2.78
N ILE A 163 -22.89 -1.07 1.74
CA ILE A 163 -22.55 0.35 1.73
C ILE A 163 -23.01 1.00 0.43
N LYS A 164 -23.29 2.31 0.48
CA LYS A 164 -23.47 3.13 -0.73
C LYS A 164 -22.11 3.46 -1.34
N PRO A 165 -22.00 3.59 -2.68
CA PRO A 165 -20.75 4.01 -3.29
C PRO A 165 -20.36 5.40 -2.82
N LEU A 166 -19.05 5.62 -2.67
CA LEU A 166 -18.47 6.91 -2.39
C LEU A 166 -18.80 7.90 -3.50
N THR A 167 -19.12 9.14 -3.11
CA THR A 167 -19.45 10.24 -4.03
C THR A 167 -18.21 11.03 -4.44
N ASN A 168 -17.18 11.05 -3.60
CA ASN A 168 -15.94 11.79 -3.81
C ASN A 168 -14.80 10.82 -4.14
N LEU A 169 -14.17 11.00 -5.29
CA LEU A 169 -13.00 10.23 -5.70
C LEU A 169 -11.84 10.40 -4.71
N LEU A 170 -11.69 11.59 -4.12
CA LEU A 170 -10.60 11.87 -3.19
C LEU A 170 -10.70 11.04 -1.90
N ASP A 171 -11.91 10.83 -1.39
CA ASP A 171 -12.15 9.96 -0.22
C ASP A 171 -11.79 8.50 -0.54
N TYR A 172 -12.11 8.04 -1.75
CA TYR A 172 -11.78 6.69 -2.20
C TYR A 172 -10.27 6.52 -2.47
N ALA A 173 -9.64 7.50 -3.12
CA ALA A 173 -8.22 7.52 -3.36
C ALA A 173 -7.44 7.53 -2.05
N PHE A 174 -7.88 8.30 -1.04
CA PHE A 174 -7.29 8.24 0.30
C PHE A 174 -7.39 6.82 0.88
N TYR A 175 -8.57 6.20 0.82
CA TYR A 175 -8.79 4.85 1.37
C TYR A 175 -7.87 3.80 0.74
N VAL A 176 -7.80 3.74 -0.59
CA VAL A 176 -7.01 2.73 -1.31
C VAL A 176 -5.51 3.00 -1.24
N SER A 177 -5.09 4.26 -1.25
CA SER A 177 -3.68 4.61 -1.27
C SER A 177 -3.04 4.76 0.11
N PHE A 178 -3.81 4.73 1.21
CA PHE A 178 -3.32 5.07 2.55
C PHE A 178 -2.02 4.35 2.93
N PHE A 179 -0.89 5.05 2.84
CA PHE A 179 0.45 4.45 2.91
C PHE A 179 0.74 3.63 4.17
N PRO A 180 0.20 3.95 5.38
CA PRO A 180 0.47 3.14 6.57
C PRO A 180 -0.11 1.73 6.47
N GLN A 181 -1.20 1.55 5.71
CA GLN A 181 -1.82 0.25 5.51
C GLN A 181 -1.31 -0.48 4.27
N LEU A 182 -0.85 0.26 3.26
CA LEU A 182 -0.56 -0.27 1.94
C LEU A 182 0.57 -1.33 1.94
N VAL A 183 1.51 -1.29 2.89
CA VAL A 183 2.66 -2.20 2.91
C VAL A 183 2.50 -3.37 3.89
N ALA A 184 1.89 -3.15 5.06
CA ALA A 184 1.80 -4.18 6.10
C ALA A 184 0.60 -4.01 7.06
N GLY A 185 -0.45 -3.28 6.66
CA GLY A 185 -1.63 -3.09 7.51
C GLY A 185 -2.62 -4.26 7.40
N PRO A 186 -3.47 -4.48 8.42
CA PRO A 186 -4.64 -5.34 8.25
C PRO A 186 -5.50 -4.80 7.09
N ILE A 187 -6.15 -5.70 6.33
CA ILE A 187 -7.07 -5.30 5.27
C ILE A 187 -8.32 -4.72 5.93
N VAL A 188 -8.38 -3.39 6.07
CA VAL A 188 -9.51 -2.67 6.65
C VAL A 188 -10.60 -2.47 5.60
N ARG A 189 -11.87 -2.65 5.99
CA ARG A 189 -13.02 -2.43 5.11
C ARG A 189 -13.36 -0.95 5.00
N ALA A 190 -13.82 -0.54 3.82
CA ALA A 190 -14.27 0.83 3.56
C ALA A 190 -15.38 1.29 4.52
N ARG A 191 -16.30 0.40 4.90
CA ARG A 191 -17.40 0.69 5.83
C ARG A 191 -16.93 1.23 7.19
N ASP A 192 -15.79 0.74 7.67
CA ASP A 192 -15.22 1.10 8.97
C ASP A 192 -14.25 2.28 8.84
N PHE A 193 -13.51 2.34 7.74
CA PHE A 193 -12.45 3.33 7.53
C PHE A 193 -12.98 4.69 7.08
N ILE A 194 -13.89 4.74 6.11
CA ILE A 194 -14.39 5.99 5.52
C ILE A 194 -15.05 6.92 6.56
N PRO A 195 -15.90 6.44 7.48
CA PRO A 195 -16.48 7.31 8.50
C PRO A 195 -15.43 7.95 9.41
N GLN A 196 -14.29 7.30 9.63
CA GLN A 196 -13.20 7.84 10.46
C GLN A 196 -12.49 9.00 9.78
N ILE A 197 -12.32 8.95 8.45
CA ILE A 197 -11.73 10.04 7.67
C ILE A 197 -12.57 11.32 7.78
N ARG A 198 -13.90 11.17 7.81
CA ARG A 198 -14.86 12.29 7.84
C ARG A 198 -15.01 12.94 9.21
N LYS A 199 -14.61 12.26 10.28
CA LYS A 199 -14.65 12.82 11.63
C LYS A 199 -13.61 13.95 11.79
N PRO A 200 -13.92 14.97 12.61
CA PRO A 200 -12.94 16.00 12.96
C PRO A 200 -11.74 15.37 13.67
N LEU A 201 -10.54 15.91 13.43
CA LEU A 201 -9.33 15.38 14.05
C LEU A 201 -9.30 15.72 15.54
N TYR A 202 -9.25 14.68 16.37
CA TYR A 202 -9.00 14.78 17.80
C TYR A 202 -7.79 13.92 18.15
N VAL A 203 -6.76 14.53 18.74
CA VAL A 203 -5.55 13.85 19.20
C VAL A 203 -5.36 14.22 20.66
N SER A 204 -5.61 13.27 21.57
CA SER A 204 -5.29 13.44 22.98
C SER A 204 -3.81 13.16 23.25
N GLN A 205 -3.30 13.64 24.38
CA GLN A 205 -1.93 13.33 24.82
C GLN A 205 -1.72 11.83 24.99
N GLU A 206 -2.73 11.11 25.48
CA GLU A 206 -2.70 9.65 25.62
C GLU A 206 -2.56 8.95 24.26
N MET A 207 -3.33 9.36 23.25
CA MET A 207 -3.23 8.80 21.89
C MET A 207 -1.85 9.06 21.29
N PHE A 208 -1.31 10.26 21.48
CA PHE A 208 0.01 10.62 21.00
C PHE A 208 1.11 9.80 21.68
N GLY A 209 1.08 9.68 23.01
CA GLY A 209 2.02 8.86 23.78
C GLY A 209 1.96 7.38 23.39
N ARG A 210 0.75 6.84 23.20
CA ARG A 210 0.55 5.47 22.72
C ARG A 210 1.09 5.27 21.31
N GLY A 211 0.93 6.27 20.43
CA GLY A 211 1.49 6.24 19.08
C GLY A 211 3.02 6.17 19.09
N ILE A 212 3.68 7.03 19.86
CA ILE A 212 5.15 7.00 20.02
C ILE A 212 5.59 5.66 20.60
N PHE A 213 4.93 5.17 21.65
CA PHE A 213 5.23 3.89 22.27
C PHE A 213 5.17 2.74 21.24
N LEU A 214 4.12 2.69 20.41
CA LEU A 214 3.97 1.67 19.37
C LEU A 214 5.06 1.76 18.30
N ILE A 215 5.44 2.98 17.89
CA ILE A 215 6.55 3.19 16.93
C ILE A 215 7.86 2.69 17.51
N VAL A 216 8.22 3.11 18.73
CA VAL A 216 9.48 2.73 19.39
C VAL A 216 9.51 1.22 19.66
N ALA A 217 8.43 0.65 20.18
CA ALA A 217 8.32 -0.79 20.41
C ALA A 217 8.40 -1.59 19.11
N GLY A 218 7.78 -1.10 18.03
CA GLY A 218 7.87 -1.70 16.70
C GLY A 218 9.30 -1.68 16.14
N LEU A 219 9.99 -0.54 16.25
CA LEU A 219 11.39 -0.39 15.85
C LEU A 219 12.31 -1.31 16.66
N PHE A 220 12.11 -1.41 17.98
CA PHE A 220 12.88 -2.33 18.82
C PHE A 220 12.66 -3.78 18.39
N LYS A 221 11.40 -4.22 18.21
CA LYS A 221 11.09 -5.57 17.73
C LYS A 221 11.71 -5.85 16.37
N LYS A 222 11.74 -4.87 15.46
CA LYS A 222 12.32 -5.03 14.14
C LYS A 222 13.86 -5.10 14.19
N ALA A 223 14.49 -4.05 14.70
CA ALA A 223 15.94 -3.89 14.66
C ALA A 223 16.69 -4.83 15.62
N VAL A 224 16.11 -5.11 16.81
CA VAL A 224 16.80 -5.89 17.84
C VAL A 224 16.41 -7.36 17.81
N ILE A 225 15.12 -7.67 17.67
CA ILE A 225 14.67 -9.08 17.74
C ILE A 225 14.67 -9.71 16.36
N SER A 226 13.92 -9.13 15.41
CA SER A 226 13.74 -9.72 14.07
C SER A 226 15.05 -9.80 13.31
N ASP A 227 15.84 -8.72 13.29
CA ASP A 227 17.08 -8.69 12.51
C ASP A 227 18.16 -9.58 13.16
N TYR A 228 18.20 -9.65 14.49
CA TYR A 228 19.08 -10.60 15.20
C TYR A 228 18.75 -12.06 14.89
N ILE A 229 17.45 -12.43 14.91
CA ILE A 229 17.02 -13.79 14.57
C ILE A 229 17.31 -14.10 13.09
N SER A 230 17.06 -13.14 12.19
CA SER A 230 17.31 -13.29 10.76
C SER A 230 18.77 -13.66 10.49
N ILE A 231 19.70 -12.85 11.00
CA ILE A 231 21.14 -13.01 10.75
C ILE A 231 21.70 -14.25 11.48
N ASN A 232 21.31 -14.47 12.74
CA ASN A 232 21.95 -15.50 13.56
C ASN A 232 21.34 -16.90 13.43
N PHE A 233 20.08 -17.02 13.01
CA PHE A 233 19.40 -18.32 12.91
C PHE A 233 18.97 -18.62 11.48
N VAL A 234 18.18 -17.73 10.88
CA VAL A 234 17.53 -18.02 9.59
C VAL A 234 18.55 -18.09 8.45
N GLU A 235 19.41 -17.07 8.32
CA GLU A 235 20.44 -17.03 7.29
C GLU A 235 21.45 -18.17 7.45
N ARG A 236 21.85 -18.50 8.68
CA ARG A 236 22.77 -19.62 8.94
C ARG A 236 22.19 -20.96 8.51
N ILE A 237 20.91 -21.22 8.76
CA ILE A 237 20.23 -22.45 8.34
C ILE A 237 20.09 -22.48 6.82
N LEU A 238 19.67 -21.39 6.19
CA LEU A 238 19.50 -21.32 4.73
C LEU A 238 20.84 -21.48 3.98
N ILE A 239 21.92 -20.90 4.51
CA ILE A 239 23.27 -21.09 3.97
C ILE A 239 23.70 -22.56 4.13
N THR A 240 23.51 -23.15 5.32
CA THR A 240 23.87 -24.56 5.58
C THR A 240 23.08 -25.53 4.70
N LEU A 241 21.78 -25.29 4.47
CA LEU A 241 20.95 -26.09 3.57
C LEU A 241 21.39 -25.98 2.10
N ARG A 242 21.84 -24.79 1.66
CA ARG A 242 22.44 -24.63 0.32
C ARG A 242 23.74 -25.41 0.16
N PHE A 243 24.52 -25.61 1.22
CA PHE A 243 25.75 -26.42 1.19
C PHE A 243 25.49 -27.94 1.21
N ILE A 244 24.34 -28.39 1.72
CA ILE A 244 23.98 -29.82 1.77
C ILE A 244 23.28 -30.28 0.46
N GLN A 245 22.80 -29.34 -0.36
CA GLN A 245 22.16 -29.62 -1.66
C GLN A 245 23.10 -29.48 -2.87
N VAL A 246 24.42 -29.45 -2.66
CA VAL A 246 25.46 -29.61 -3.68
C VAL A 246 26.20 -30.92 -3.40
#